data_AF-A0A973LFU8-F1
#
_entry.id   AF-A0A973LFU8-F1
#
_cell.length_a   1.000
_cell.length_b   1.000
_cell.length_c   1.000
_cell.angle_alpha   90.00
_cell.angle_beta   90.00
_cell.angle_gamma   90.00
#
_symmetry.space_group_name_H-M   'P 1'
#
loop_
_entity.id
_entity.type
_entity.pdbx_description
1 polymer ?
#
loop_
_entity_poly.entity_id
_entity_poly.type
_entity_poly.pdbx_seq_one_letter_code
_entity_poly.pdbx_strand_id
1 'polypeptide(L)'
;VLHALAQGRVRTLLVTDSGADERVAWFGARPTEVSGHRGDLEQTGTHPRHGRLVDAAVRAALLTDAEVRVLEPGTAGAPAQGLGALCRFR
;
A
#
# COMPACT_ATOMS: atom_id res chain seq x y z
N VAL A 1 0.98 -6.55 3.09
CA VAL A 1 0.80 -5.75 1.84
C VAL A 1 1.92 -4.75 1.63
N LEU A 2 2.18 -3.82 2.56
CA LEU A 2 3.23 -2.78 2.39
C LEU A 2 4.61 -3.35 2.04
N HIS A 3 5.04 -4.41 2.71
CA HIS A 3 6.31 -5.08 2.38
C HIS A 3 6.37 -5.58 0.92
N ALA A 4 5.28 -6.13 0.39
CA ALA A 4 5.22 -6.58 -1.01
C ALA A 4 5.21 -5.39 -1.99
N LEU A 5 4.55 -4.29 -1.64
CA LEU A 5 4.60 -3.04 -2.42
C LEU A 5 6.01 -2.45 -2.43
N ALA A 6 6.70 -2.44 -1.29
CA ALA A 6 8.07 -1.96 -1.15
C ALA A 6 9.08 -2.78 -1.98
N GLN A 7 8.72 -3.99 -2.38
CA GLN A 7 9.52 -4.86 -3.24
C GLN A 7 9.02 -4.89 -4.70
N GLY A 8 8.02 -4.08 -5.06
CA GLY A 8 7.44 -4.07 -6.41
C GLY A 8 6.76 -5.38 -6.82
N ARG A 9 6.42 -6.25 -5.85
CA ARG A 9 5.90 -7.60 -6.11
C ARG A 9 4.41 -7.64 -6.38
N VAL A 10 3.68 -6.58 -6.04
CA VAL A 10 2.23 -6.55 -6.19
C VAL A 10 1.87 -6.44 -7.68
N ARG A 11 0.94 -7.30 -8.13
CA ARG A 11 0.28 -7.20 -9.44
C ARG A 11 -1.10 -6.58 -9.32
N THR A 12 -1.85 -6.95 -8.28
CA THR A 12 -3.18 -6.39 -8.01
C THR A 12 -3.28 -6.06 -6.53
N LEU A 13 -3.55 -4.79 -6.21
CA LEU A 13 -3.89 -4.33 -4.87
C LEU A 13 -5.42 -4.40 -4.70
N LEU A 14 -5.86 -5.02 -3.60
CA LEU A 14 -7.27 -5.08 -3.21
C LEU A 14 -7.50 -4.09 -2.07
N VAL A 15 -8.50 -3.22 -2.21
CA VAL A 15 -8.81 -2.16 -1.25
C VAL A 15 -10.28 -2.22 -0.88
N THR A 16 -10.59 -2.28 0.42
CA THR A 16 -11.90 -1.87 0.93
C THR A 16 -11.72 -0.51 1.59
N ASP A 17 -12.17 0.56 0.94
CA ASP A 17 -12.10 1.90 1.53
C ASP A 17 -13.25 2.07 2.52
N SER A 18 -12.93 2.01 3.80
CA SER A 18 -13.78 2.56 4.84
C SER A 18 -13.26 3.96 5.15
N GLY A 19 -14.05 5.01 4.89
CA GLY A 19 -13.67 6.39 5.19
C GLY A 19 -13.28 6.67 6.65
N ALA A 20 -13.55 5.72 7.56
CA ALA A 20 -13.15 5.74 8.97
C ALA A 20 -11.74 5.19 9.26
N ASP A 21 -11.00 4.73 8.25
CA ASP A 21 -9.64 4.21 8.46
C ASP A 21 -8.63 5.36 8.60
N GLU A 22 -8.17 5.56 9.84
CA GLU A 22 -7.20 6.59 10.24
C GLU A 22 -5.75 6.11 10.22
N ARG A 23 -5.49 4.83 9.88
CA ARG A 23 -4.12 4.33 9.84
C ARG A 23 -3.30 5.10 8.81
N VAL A 24 -2.05 5.36 9.15
CA VAL A 24 -1.11 6.08 8.28
C VAL A 24 0.01 5.15 7.79
N ALA A 25 0.58 5.52 6.65
CA ALA A 25 1.83 4.95 6.16
C ALA A 25 2.76 6.06 5.68
N TRP A 26 4.04 5.72 5.59
CA TRP A 26 5.10 6.59 5.15
C TRP A 26 5.48 6.26 3.71
N PHE A 27 5.79 7.28 2.91
CA PHE A 27 6.19 7.11 1.52
C PHE A 27 7.22 8.16 1.08
N GLY A 28 8.02 7.80 0.08
CA GLY A 28 9.04 8.67 -0.51
C GLY A 28 8.68 9.21 -1.88
N ALA A 29 9.70 9.56 -2.68
CA ALA A 29 9.56 10.01 -4.05
C ALA A 29 9.53 8.84 -5.04
N ARG A 30 10.31 7.78 -4.78
CA ARG A 30 10.36 6.58 -5.61
C ARG A 30 9.06 5.75 -5.48
N PRO A 31 8.71 4.95 -6.49
CA PRO A 31 7.50 4.12 -6.47
C PRO A 31 7.44 3.15 -5.28
N THR A 32 8.55 2.49 -4.97
CA THR A 32 8.65 1.44 -3.95
C THR A 32 9.00 1.96 -2.56
N GLU A 33 9.19 3.28 -2.38
CA GLU A 33 9.39 3.87 -1.06
C GLU A 33 8.04 3.96 -0.35
N VAL A 34 7.66 2.89 0.35
CA VAL A 34 6.47 2.82 1.19
C VAL A 34 6.71 1.91 2.41
N SER A 35 6.34 2.35 3.61
CA SER A 35 6.40 1.54 4.83
C SER A 35 5.35 1.95 5.87
N GLY A 36 5.04 1.04 6.80
CA GLY A 36 4.29 1.36 8.01
C GLY A 36 5.12 2.13 9.05
N HIS A 37 6.45 2.13 8.93
CA HIS A 37 7.36 2.79 9.87
C HIS A 37 8.24 3.82 9.15
N ARG A 38 8.34 5.02 9.73
CA ARG A 38 9.16 6.12 9.20
C ARG A 38 10.63 5.73 9.08
N GLY A 39 11.17 5.08 10.11
CA GLY A 39 12.58 4.73 10.23
C GLY A 39 13.08 3.82 9.11
N ASP A 40 12.23 2.92 8.59
CA ASP A 40 12.57 2.02 7.48
C ASP A 40 12.97 2.79 6.21
N LEU A 41 12.31 3.92 5.96
CA LEU A 41 12.61 4.76 4.79
C LEU A 41 13.79 5.69 5.05
N GLU A 42 13.92 6.25 6.26
CA GLU A 42 15.06 7.10 6.65
C GLU A 42 16.40 6.35 6.57
N GLN A 43 16.42 5.06 6.92
CA GLN A 43 17.60 4.19 6.78
C GLN A 43 18.09 4.07 5.33
N THR A 44 17.22 4.32 4.35
CA THR A 44 17.57 4.31 2.92
C THR A 44 17.90 5.69 2.37
N GLY A 45 17.98 6.72 3.22
CA GLY A 45 18.22 8.11 2.83
C GLY A 45 17.00 8.83 2.26
N THR A 46 15.81 8.21 2.30
CA THR A 46 14.56 8.84 1.87
C THR A 46 14.14 9.90 2.88
N HIS A 47 13.61 11.03 2.38
CA HIS A 47 12.87 12.00 3.19
C HIS A 47 11.37 11.64 3.21
N PRO A 48 10.87 10.95 4.26
CA PRO A 48 9.56 10.34 4.19
C PRO A 48 8.44 11.36 4.44
N ARG A 49 7.37 11.25 3.67
CA ARG A 49 6.08 11.93 3.91
C ARG A 49 5.10 10.90 4.45
N HIS A 50 4.05 11.33 5.14
CA HIS A 50 2.98 10.45 5.60
C HIS A 50 1.64 10.83 4.97
N GLY A 51 0.73 9.87 4.94
CA GLY A 51 -0.65 10.03 4.51
C GLY A 51 -1.47 8.83 4.96
N ARG A 52 -2.75 8.77 4.57
CA ARG A 52 -3.60 7.59 4.86
C ARG A 52 -2.94 6.34 4.28
N LEU A 53 -3.06 5.24 5.02
CA LEU A 53 -2.52 3.94 4.65
C LEU A 53 -2.98 3.52 3.25
N VAL A 54 -4.27 3.71 2.95
CA VAL A 54 -4.87 3.39 1.64
C VAL A 54 -4.24 4.23 0.52
N ASP A 55 -4.08 5.54 0.73
CA ASP A 55 -3.53 6.45 -0.28
C ASP A 55 -2.07 6.11 -0.59
N ALA A 56 -1.27 5.85 0.44
CA ALA A 56 0.13 5.45 0.27
C ALA A 56 0.26 4.09 -0.46
N ALA A 57 -0.62 3.14 -0.15
CA ALA A 57 -0.65 1.84 -0.81
C ALA A 57 -1.08 1.94 -2.28
N VAL A 58 -2.14 2.70 -2.57
CA VAL A 58 -2.62 2.96 -3.94
C VAL A 58 -1.56 3.68 -4.76
N ARG A 59 -0.90 4.70 -4.20
CA ARG A 59 0.22 5.39 -4.84
C ARG A 59 1.32 4.39 -5.23
N ALA A 60 1.78 3.57 -4.30
CA ALA A 60 2.85 2.60 -4.57
C ALA A 60 2.44 1.57 -5.63
N ALA A 61 1.19 1.12 -5.62
CA ALA A 61 0.65 0.20 -6.62
C ALA A 61 0.65 0.83 -8.01
N LEU A 62 0.03 2.01 -8.17
CA LEU A 62 -0.06 2.69 -9.48
C LEU A 62 1.32 3.02 -10.05
N LEU A 63 2.26 3.48 -9.22
CA LEU A 63 3.62 3.83 -9.65
C LEU A 63 4.50 2.61 -9.97
N THR A 64 4.06 1.39 -9.61
CA THR A 64 4.75 0.14 -9.94
C THR A 64 3.99 -0.70 -10.98
N ASP A 65 3.06 -0.07 -11.71
CA ASP A 65 2.25 -0.72 -12.75
C ASP A 65 1.42 -1.90 -12.20
N ALA A 66 0.96 -1.77 -10.95
CA ALA A 66 0.00 -2.69 -10.37
C ALA A 66 -1.43 -2.19 -10.59
N GLU A 67 -2.35 -3.12 -10.82
CA GLU A 67 -3.77 -2.86 -10.85
C GLU A 67 -4.29 -2.56 -9.44
N VAL A 68 -5.29 -1.68 -9.33
CA VAL A 68 -5.99 -1.41 -8.07
C VAL A 68 -7.46 -1.79 -8.23
N ARG A 69 -7.95 -2.67 -7.35
CA ARG A 69 -9.35 -3.10 -7.29
C ARG A 69 -9.96 -2.65 -5.97
N VAL A 70 -10.93 -1.75 -6.07
CA VAL A 70 -11.76 -1.34 -4.95
C VAL A 70 -12.91 -2.32 -4.82
N LEU A 71 -13.09 -2.86 -3.61
CA LEU A 71 -14.12 -3.82 -3.27
C LEU A 71 -15.27 -3.11 -2.54
N GLU A 72 -16.50 -3.53 -2.83
CA GLU A 72 -17.68 -2.99 -2.15
C GLU A 72 -17.69 -3.40 -0.66
N PRO A 73 -18.26 -2.56 0.22
CA PRO A 73 -18.46 -2.91 1.63
C PRO A 73 -19.22 -4.24 1.76
N GLY A 74 -18.73 -5.14 2.63
CA GLY A 74 -19.35 -6.44 2.85
C GLY A 74 -19.00 -7.52 1.81
N THR A 75 -18.09 -7.23 0.86
CA THR A 75 -17.55 -8.26 -0.06
C THR A 75 -17.03 -9.46 0.72
N ALA A 76 -17.56 -10.65 0.43
CA ALA A 76 -17.16 -11.88 1.10
C ALA A 76 -15.68 -12.19 0.83
N GLY A 77 -14.92 -12.50 1.89
CA GLY A 77 -13.48 -12.76 1.77
C GLY A 77 -12.63 -11.52 1.53
N ALA A 78 -13.18 -10.31 1.71
CA ALA A 78 -12.39 -9.09 1.67
C ALA A 78 -11.26 -9.10 2.72
N PRO A 79 -10.14 -8.41 2.46
CA PRO A 79 -9.03 -8.35 3.41
C PRO A 79 -9.47 -7.77 4.75
N ALA A 80 -9.29 -8.51 5.84
CA ALA A 80 -9.75 -8.11 7.18
C ALA A 80 -9.18 -6.76 7.65
N GLN A 81 -8.02 -6.37 7.14
CA GLN A 81 -7.34 -5.11 7.47
C GLN A 81 -7.50 -4.03 6.42
N GLY A 82 -8.49 -4.11 5.54
CA GLY A 82 -8.77 -3.08 4.54
C GLY A 82 -7.93 -3.16 3.26
N LEU A 83 -6.77 -3.83 3.34
CA LEU A 83 -5.82 -3.98 2.24
C LEU A 83 -5.41 -5.44 2.05
N GLY A 84 -5.39 -5.88 0.79
CA GLY A 84 -4.89 -7.19 0.35
C GLY A 84 -4.09 -7.05 -0.93
N ALA A 85 -3.31 -8.07 -1.30
CA ALA A 85 -2.53 -8.01 -2.53
C ALA A 85 -2.32 -9.40 -3.15
N LEU A 86 -2.40 -9.46 -4.48
CA LEU A 86 -1.95 -10.58 -5.29
C LEU A 86 -0.58 -10.22 -5.89
N CYS A 87 0.43 -11.04 -5.61
CA CYS A 87 1.79 -10.80 -6.12
C CYS A 87 1.99 -11.46 -7.49
N ARG A 88 2.82 -10.84 -8.35
CA ARG A 88 3.23 -11.40 -9.65
C ARG A 88 4.26 -12.52 -9.53
N PHE A 89 5.00 -12.57 -8.43
CA PHE A 89 5.99 -13.59 -8.14
C PHE A 89 6.11 -13.78 -6.61
N ARG A 90 6.66 -14.93 -6.21
CA ARG A 90 6.88 -15.29 -4.81
C ARG A 90 8.05 -14.54 -4.20
#